data_AF-A0A3M7T930-F1
#
_entry.id   AF-A0A3M7T930-F1
#
_cell.length_a   1.000
_cell.length_b   1.000
_cell.length_c   1.000
_cell.angle_alpha   90.00
_cell.angle_beta   90.00
_cell.angle_gamma   90.00
#
_symmetry.space_group_name_H-M   'P 1'
#
loop_
_entity.id
_entity.type
_entity.pdbx_description
1 polymer ?
#
loop_
_entity_poly.entity_id
_entity_poly.type
_entity_poly.pdbx_seq_one_letter_code
_entity_poly.pdbx_strand_id
1 'polypeptide(L)'
;MIEVKEKMTQGITLKNLVSMTNGVVGLSILTMPYCFKECGLLLGTLTLLFCALMCSYSCKLIIKTIQIAKINSFEYLAFKTFGEKGKLLIEICIIFLLFGSLVTNQQALCDTGPAFVSKLFNLHEKAIPRSVFMFIFTLLISLPLALSKKLEALQSLNASAILFYFTFGLYLMWEAGFKLMDHVWFDKIRLWHFSGLLKCFPIFSISFSCQTLSTICSLW
;
A
#
# COMPACT_ATOMS: atom_id res chain seq x y z
N MET A 1 -19.70 -0.42 -27.15
CA MET A 1 -19.63 -0.12 -25.69
C MET A 1 -19.61 -1.42 -24.86
N ILE A 2 -20.34 -2.45 -25.28
CA ILE A 2 -20.38 -3.78 -24.65
C ILE A 2 -19.04 -4.54 -24.81
N GLU A 3 -18.44 -4.58 -26.00
CA GLU A 3 -17.14 -5.25 -26.26
C GLU A 3 -15.95 -4.72 -25.43
N VAL A 4 -15.92 -3.43 -25.06
CA VAL A 4 -14.83 -2.86 -24.23
C VAL A 4 -15.03 -3.23 -22.76
N LYS A 5 -16.29 -3.31 -22.30
CA LYS A 5 -16.63 -3.80 -20.97
C LYS A 5 -16.31 -5.30 -20.86
N GLU A 6 -16.51 -6.05 -21.93
CA GLU A 6 -16.21 -7.48 -22.03
C GLU A 6 -14.70 -7.74 -22.06
N LYS A 7 -13.90 -7.00 -22.84
CA LYS A 7 -12.42 -7.12 -22.82
C LYS A 7 -11.77 -6.71 -21.50
N MET A 8 -12.30 -5.72 -20.78
CA MET A 8 -11.80 -5.40 -19.43
C MET A 8 -12.23 -6.42 -18.37
N THR A 9 -13.37 -7.10 -18.56
CA THR A 9 -13.88 -8.11 -17.61
C THR A 9 -13.31 -9.50 -17.88
N GLN A 10 -12.99 -9.84 -19.13
CA GLN A 10 -12.48 -11.18 -19.50
C GLN A 10 -11.00 -11.43 -19.16
N GLY A 11 -10.21 -10.39 -18.84
CA GLY A 11 -8.80 -10.55 -18.44
C GLY A 11 -8.56 -10.61 -16.93
N ILE A 12 -9.56 -10.26 -16.10
CA ILE A 12 -9.39 -10.21 -14.64
C ILE A 12 -9.71 -11.59 -14.07
N THR A 13 -8.72 -12.48 -14.11
CA THR A 13 -8.79 -13.73 -13.33
C THR A 13 -8.76 -13.36 -11.84
N LEU A 14 -9.55 -14.04 -11.02
CA LEU A 14 -9.63 -13.83 -9.56
C LEU A 14 -8.22 -13.84 -8.91
N LYS A 15 -7.31 -14.66 -9.45
CA LYS A 15 -5.89 -14.72 -9.10
C LYS A 15 -5.14 -13.38 -9.28
N ASN A 16 -5.40 -12.66 -10.37
CA ASN A 16 -4.76 -11.38 -10.67
C ASN A 16 -5.27 -10.32 -9.69
N LEU A 17 -6.60 -10.25 -9.47
CA LEU A 17 -7.22 -9.37 -8.49
C LEU A 17 -6.65 -9.56 -7.08
N VAL A 18 -6.52 -10.82 -6.66
CA VAL A 18 -5.95 -11.20 -5.36
C VAL A 18 -4.49 -10.75 -5.24
N SER A 19 -3.66 -10.97 -6.28
CA SER A 19 -2.27 -10.54 -6.28
C SER A 19 -2.11 -9.03 -6.14
N MET A 20 -2.93 -8.27 -6.87
CA MET A 20 -2.91 -6.81 -6.83
C MET A 20 -3.37 -6.26 -5.50
N THR A 21 -4.42 -6.86 -4.94
CA THR A 21 -4.94 -6.50 -3.62
C THR A 21 -3.90 -6.81 -2.55
N ASN A 22 -3.23 -7.96 -2.63
CA ASN A 22 -2.22 -8.38 -1.67
C ASN A 22 -1.04 -7.39 -1.58
N GLY A 23 -0.57 -6.90 -2.73
CA GLY A 23 0.52 -5.91 -2.79
C GLY A 23 0.18 -4.58 -2.12
N VAL A 24 -1.08 -4.14 -2.22
CA VAL A 24 -1.55 -2.87 -1.62
C VAL A 24 -1.92 -3.04 -0.14
N VAL A 25 -2.68 -4.10 0.17
CA VAL A 25 -3.23 -4.35 1.51
C VAL A 25 -2.14 -4.70 2.51
N GLY A 26 -1.14 -5.48 2.10
CA GLY A 26 -0.13 -6.00 3.02
C GLY A 26 0.68 -4.94 3.74
N LEU A 27 1.15 -3.93 3.00
CA LEU A 27 1.93 -2.82 3.56
C LEU A 27 1.03 -1.85 4.34
N SER A 28 -0.21 -1.68 3.90
CA SER A 28 -1.16 -0.76 4.52
C SER A 28 -1.61 -1.24 5.90
N ILE A 29 -1.96 -2.52 6.07
CA ILE A 29 -2.43 -3.05 7.37
C ILE A 29 -1.37 -2.92 8.46
N LEU A 30 -0.09 -3.12 8.11
CA LEU A 30 1.02 -3.01 9.05
C LEU A 30 1.30 -1.55 9.49
N THR A 31 1.05 -0.60 8.60
CA THR A 31 1.37 0.82 8.82
C THR A 31 0.21 1.63 9.40
N MET A 32 -1.03 1.17 9.25
CA MET A 32 -2.23 1.77 9.84
C MET A 32 -2.12 2.02 11.36
N PRO A 33 -1.73 1.06 12.21
CA PRO A 33 -1.62 1.30 13.66
C PRO A 33 -0.56 2.36 14.00
N TYR A 34 0.54 2.42 13.24
CA TYR A 34 1.56 3.44 13.38
C TYR A 34 1.03 4.83 12.98
N CYS A 35 0.33 4.92 11.86
CA CYS A 35 -0.27 6.19 11.42
C CYS A 35 -1.27 6.71 12.45
N PHE A 36 -2.21 5.90 12.92
CA PHE A 36 -3.18 6.35 13.93
C PHE A 36 -2.52 6.80 15.24
N LYS A 37 -1.36 6.24 15.59
CA LYS A 37 -0.56 6.68 16.75
C LYS A 37 0.10 8.05 16.53
N GLU A 38 0.62 8.32 15.34
CA GLU A 38 1.39 9.54 15.02
C GLU A 38 0.50 10.73 14.62
N CYS A 39 -0.51 10.52 13.79
CA CYS A 39 -1.40 11.59 13.31
C CYS A 39 -2.70 11.73 14.14
N GLY A 40 -3.00 10.77 15.04
CA GLY A 40 -4.21 10.76 15.87
C GLY A 40 -5.42 10.13 15.18
N LEU A 41 -6.41 9.68 15.96
CA LEU A 41 -7.57 8.94 15.43
C LEU A 41 -8.40 9.78 14.45
N LEU A 42 -8.81 10.98 14.86
CA LEU A 42 -9.74 11.82 14.10
C LEU A 42 -9.11 12.31 12.78
N LEU A 43 -7.89 12.86 12.84
CA LEU A 43 -7.14 13.31 11.66
C LEU A 43 -6.80 12.15 10.73
N GLY A 44 -6.39 11.00 11.29
CA GLY A 44 -6.11 9.79 10.52
C GLY A 44 -7.32 9.35 9.71
N THR A 45 -8.48 9.21 10.35
CA THR A 45 -9.73 8.81 9.68
C THR A 45 -10.17 9.82 8.62
N LEU A 46 -10.09 11.13 8.91
CA LEU A 46 -10.45 12.17 7.94
C LEU A 46 -9.54 12.15 6.70
N THR A 47 -8.23 12.01 6.92
CA THR A 47 -7.23 11.93 5.83
C THR A 47 -7.45 10.68 4.99
N LEU A 48 -7.69 9.54 5.64
CA LEU A 48 -7.98 8.27 4.99
C LEU A 48 -9.25 8.37 4.13
N LEU A 49 -10.32 8.98 4.65
CA LEU A 49 -11.55 9.21 3.89
C LEU A 49 -11.32 10.15 2.70
N PHE A 50 -10.56 11.23 2.89
CA PHE A 50 -10.22 12.16 1.82
C PHE A 50 -9.41 11.47 0.71
N CYS A 51 -8.38 10.68 1.06
CA CYS A 51 -7.60 9.90 0.11
C CYS A 51 -8.47 8.86 -0.62
N ALA A 52 -9.38 8.19 0.09
CA ALA A 52 -10.29 7.21 -0.51
C ALA A 52 -11.25 7.86 -1.53
N LEU A 53 -11.78 9.04 -1.21
CA LEU A 53 -12.60 9.82 -2.13
C LEU A 53 -11.78 10.22 -3.36
N MET A 54 -10.62 10.84 -3.17
CA MET A 54 -9.75 11.26 -4.27
C MET A 54 -9.36 10.09 -5.18
N CYS A 55 -8.96 8.95 -4.60
CA CYS A 55 -8.69 7.73 -5.36
C CYS A 55 -9.93 7.25 -6.14
N SER A 56 -11.11 7.25 -5.51
CA SER A 56 -12.35 6.87 -6.19
C SER A 56 -12.68 7.77 -7.38
N TYR A 57 -12.41 9.08 -7.27
CA TYR A 57 -12.57 10.02 -8.37
C TYR A 57 -11.55 9.75 -9.48
N SER A 58 -10.27 9.59 -9.14
CA SER A 58 -9.20 9.26 -10.10
C SER A 58 -9.48 7.95 -10.86
N CYS A 59 -9.92 6.90 -10.15
CA CYS A 59 -10.36 5.62 -10.72
C CYS A 59 -11.45 5.81 -11.78
N LYS A 60 -12.50 6.57 -11.45
CA LYS A 60 -13.59 6.85 -12.38
C LYS A 60 -13.13 7.63 -13.61
N LEU A 61 -12.25 8.61 -13.44
CA LEU A 61 -11.72 9.42 -14.54
C LEU A 61 -10.89 8.58 -15.52
N ILE A 62 -9.98 7.74 -15.01
CA ILE A 62 -9.13 6.92 -15.87
C ILE A 62 -9.95 5.84 -16.57
N ILE A 63 -10.89 5.19 -15.88
CA ILE A 63 -11.79 4.21 -16.52
C ILE A 63 -12.58 4.85 -17.67
N LYS A 64 -13.17 6.04 -17.44
CA LYS A 64 -13.85 6.78 -18.50
C LYS A 64 -12.92 7.11 -19.67
N THR A 65 -11.68 7.52 -19.36
CA THR A 65 -10.72 7.91 -20.39
C THR A 65 -10.24 6.71 -21.22
N ILE A 66 -9.96 5.57 -20.58
CA ILE A 66 -9.63 4.30 -21.25
C ILE A 66 -10.77 3.86 -22.17
N GLN A 67 -12.02 3.96 -21.70
CA GLN A 67 -13.20 3.60 -22.49
C GLN A 67 -13.37 4.46 -23.75
N ILE A 68 -13.11 5.77 -23.65
CA ILE A 68 -13.20 6.71 -24.77
C ILE A 68 -12.02 6.53 -25.73
N ALA A 69 -10.81 6.42 -25.19
CA ALA A 69 -9.59 6.37 -25.98
C ALA A 69 -9.32 4.99 -26.62
N LYS A 70 -9.96 3.93 -26.11
CA LYS A 70 -9.71 2.51 -26.46
C LYS A 70 -8.24 2.12 -26.34
N ILE A 71 -7.54 2.71 -25.36
CA ILE A 71 -6.11 2.53 -25.12
C ILE A 71 -5.92 1.98 -23.71
N ASN A 72 -5.14 0.90 -23.59
CA ASN A 72 -4.91 0.20 -22.33
C ASN A 72 -3.61 0.65 -21.60
N SER A 73 -2.83 1.56 -22.18
CA SER A 73 -1.59 2.08 -21.58
C SER A 73 -1.73 3.56 -21.21
N PHE A 74 -1.40 3.90 -19.97
CA PHE A 74 -1.47 5.27 -19.46
C PHE A 74 -0.49 6.21 -20.17
N GLU A 75 0.70 5.71 -20.50
CA GLU A 75 1.72 6.45 -21.24
C GLU A 75 1.27 6.75 -22.67
N TYR A 76 0.67 5.76 -23.34
CA TYR A 76 0.17 5.92 -24.71
C TYR A 76 -1.07 6.82 -24.76
N LEU A 77 -1.89 6.79 -23.72
CA LEU A 77 -3.03 7.70 -23.57
C LEU A 77 -2.54 9.16 -23.50
N ALA A 78 -1.50 9.42 -22.69
CA ALA A 78 -0.94 10.75 -22.56
C ALA A 78 -0.18 11.22 -23.79
N PHE A 79 0.49 10.30 -24.50
CA PHE A 79 1.07 10.58 -25.79
C PHE A 79 0.01 11.08 -26.79
N LYS A 80 -1.17 10.46 -26.80
CA LYS A 80 -2.26 10.84 -27.72
C LYS A 80 -2.93 12.17 -27.35
N THR A 81 -3.01 12.53 -26.07
CA THR A 81 -3.68 13.77 -25.63
C THR A 81 -2.74 14.97 -25.52
N PHE A 82 -1.49 14.77 -25.12
CA PHE A 82 -0.52 15.83 -24.83
C PHE A 82 0.77 15.74 -25.67
N GLY A 83 0.91 14.73 -26.54
CA GLY A 83 2.10 14.51 -27.35
C GLY A 83 3.27 13.91 -26.56
N GLU A 84 4.48 13.96 -27.13
CA GLU A 84 5.71 13.41 -26.54
C GLU A 84 6.05 13.99 -25.16
N LYS A 85 5.84 15.30 -24.97
CA LYS A 85 6.12 15.97 -23.70
C LYS A 85 5.22 15.46 -22.57
N GLY A 86 3.96 15.18 -22.87
CA GLY A 86 3.02 14.62 -21.90
C GLY A 86 3.34 13.18 -21.53
N LYS A 87 3.79 12.37 -22.50
CA LYS A 87 4.28 11.01 -22.24
C LYS A 87 5.44 11.01 -21.24
N LEU A 88 6.46 11.83 -21.49
CA LEU A 88 7.65 11.90 -20.65
C LEU A 88 7.33 12.39 -19.22
N LEU A 89 6.43 13.37 -19.08
CA LEU A 89 6.01 13.85 -17.77
C LEU A 89 5.36 12.73 -16.94
N ILE A 90 4.46 11.96 -17.55
CA ILE A 90 3.77 10.86 -16.86
C ILE A 90 4.75 9.73 -16.50
N GLU A 91 5.64 9.38 -17.41
CA GLU A 91 6.68 8.37 -17.17
C GLU A 91 7.54 8.74 -15.95
N ILE A 92 8.00 9.99 -15.88
CA ILE A 92 8.73 10.53 -14.72
C ILE A 92 7.85 10.49 -13.46
N CYS A 93 6.59 10.87 -13.53
CA CYS A 93 5.67 10.81 -12.38
C CYS A 93 5.50 9.38 -11.85
N ILE A 94 5.37 8.38 -12.73
CA ILE A 94 5.25 6.97 -12.34
C ILE A 94 6.53 6.50 -11.66
N ILE A 95 7.70 6.86 -12.19
CA ILE A 95 9.00 6.54 -11.58
C ILE A 95 9.11 7.13 -10.16
N PHE A 96 8.79 8.42 -9.99
CA PHE A 96 8.80 9.05 -8.66
C PHE A 96 7.77 8.44 -7.71
N LEU A 97 6.58 8.08 -8.21
CA LEU A 97 5.54 7.43 -7.42
C LEU A 97 6.00 6.04 -6.94
N LEU A 98 6.58 5.24 -7.82
CA LEU A 98 7.11 3.91 -7.48
C LEU A 98 8.28 4.01 -6.50
N PHE A 99 9.21 4.93 -6.74
CA PHE A 99 10.36 5.17 -5.86
C PHE A 99 9.91 5.64 -4.47
N GLY A 100 9.02 6.63 -4.40
CA GLY A 100 8.48 7.15 -3.15
C GLY A 100 7.69 6.09 -2.38
N SER A 101 6.95 5.24 -3.09
CA SER A 101 6.26 4.09 -2.50
C SER A 101 7.24 3.12 -1.86
N LEU A 102 8.35 2.81 -2.54
CA LEU A 102 9.35 1.89 -2.03
C LEU A 102 10.00 2.42 -0.75
N VAL A 103 10.44 3.69 -0.75
CA VAL A 103 11.09 4.33 0.41
C VAL A 103 10.14 4.41 1.60
N THR A 104 8.90 4.87 1.39
CA THR A 104 7.90 5.01 2.46
C THR A 104 7.57 3.67 3.10
N ASN A 105 7.37 2.64 2.28
CA ASN A 105 7.04 1.30 2.76
C ASN A 105 8.22 0.65 3.50
N GLN A 106 9.46 0.85 3.04
CA GLN A 106 10.65 0.38 3.75
C GLN A 106 10.81 1.07 5.10
N GLN A 107 10.64 2.39 5.17
CA GLN A 107 10.78 3.12 6.42
C GLN A 107 9.72 2.69 7.43
N ALA A 108 8.45 2.60 7.02
CA ALA A 108 7.38 2.22 7.93
C ALA A 108 7.51 0.77 8.43
N LEU A 109 8.03 -0.13 7.58
CA LEU A 109 8.38 -1.49 7.96
C LEU A 109 9.56 -1.53 8.93
N CYS A 110 10.57 -0.69 8.73
CA CYS A 110 11.73 -0.56 9.61
C CYS A 110 11.39 0.06 10.98
N ASP A 111 10.40 0.93 11.04
CA ASP A 111 9.93 1.52 12.29
C ASP A 111 9.17 0.50 13.15
N THR A 112 8.38 -0.37 12.51
CA THR A 112 7.54 -1.39 13.17
C THR A 112 8.26 -2.73 13.36
N GLY A 113 9.26 -3.03 12.52
CA GLY A 113 9.99 -4.29 12.47
C GLY A 113 10.66 -4.69 13.80
N PRO A 114 11.38 -3.81 14.50
CA PRO A 114 12.03 -4.14 15.76
C PRO A 114 11.04 -4.58 16.85
N ALA A 115 9.86 -3.95 16.92
CA ALA A 115 8.80 -4.35 17.86
C ALA A 115 8.24 -5.73 17.51
N PHE A 116 8.12 -6.05 16.22
CA PHE A 116 7.68 -7.36 15.76
C PHE A 116 8.72 -8.45 16.09
N VAL A 117 10.00 -8.19 15.80
CA VAL A 117 11.09 -9.14 16.05
C VAL A 117 11.33 -9.37 17.54
N SER A 118 11.28 -8.32 18.37
CA SER A 118 11.41 -8.45 19.82
C SER A 118 10.30 -9.32 20.41
N LYS A 119 9.06 -9.14 19.94
CA LYS A 119 7.91 -9.94 20.37
C LYS A 119 7.97 -11.40 19.89
N LEU A 120 8.55 -11.64 18.71
CA LEU A 120 8.70 -12.99 18.14
C LEU A 120 9.82 -13.79 18.85
N PHE A 121 10.92 -13.14 19.21
CA PHE A 121 12.09 -13.81 19.78
C PHE A 121 12.18 -13.78 21.31
N ASN A 122 11.30 -13.06 22.03
CA ASN A 122 11.37 -12.88 23.49
C ASN A 122 12.77 -12.43 23.98
N LEU A 123 13.56 -11.75 23.12
CA LEU A 123 14.91 -11.30 23.43
C LEU A 123 14.87 -9.89 24.02
N HIS A 124 15.63 -9.68 25.11
CA HIS A 124 15.78 -8.42 25.81
C HIS A 124 16.29 -7.30 24.86
N GLU A 125 15.64 -6.14 24.88
CA GLU A 125 15.59 -5.09 23.85
C GLU A 125 16.91 -4.44 23.38
N LYS A 126 18.10 -4.89 23.81
CA LYS A 126 19.35 -4.12 23.69
C LYS A 126 20.46 -4.66 22.79
N ALA A 127 20.30 -5.80 22.12
CA ALA A 127 21.45 -6.43 21.45
C ALA A 127 21.70 -6.00 19.98
N ILE A 128 20.70 -5.49 19.25
CA ILE A 128 20.84 -5.23 17.80
C ILE A 128 20.62 -3.74 17.49
N PRO A 129 21.63 -3.02 16.99
CA PRO A 129 21.45 -1.63 16.58
C PRO A 129 20.47 -1.55 15.39
N ARG A 130 19.47 -0.67 15.53
CA ARG A 130 18.34 -0.48 14.59
C ARG A 130 18.81 -0.39 13.13
N SER A 131 19.93 0.29 12.89
CA SER A 131 20.51 0.49 11.55
C SER A 131 21.00 -0.79 10.89
N VAL A 132 21.58 -1.73 11.65
CA VAL A 132 22.05 -3.02 11.11
C VAL A 132 20.86 -3.91 10.76
N PHE A 133 19.82 -3.89 11.58
CA PHE A 133 18.57 -4.59 11.28
C PHE A 133 17.92 -4.05 9.99
N MET A 134 17.84 -2.73 9.82
CA MET A 134 17.30 -2.11 8.59
C MET A 134 18.11 -2.51 7.34
N PHE A 135 19.45 -2.49 7.44
CA PHE A 135 20.32 -2.80 6.31
C PHE A 135 20.24 -4.27 5.90
N ILE A 136 20.23 -5.18 6.88
CA ILE A 136 20.06 -6.62 6.66
C ILE A 136 18.67 -6.90 6.09
N PHE A 137 17.60 -6.34 6.66
CA PHE A 137 16.24 -6.56 6.16
C PHE A 137 16.07 -6.07 4.71
N THR A 138 16.67 -4.93 4.37
CA THR A 138 16.63 -4.40 3.01
C THR A 138 17.39 -5.30 2.03
N LEU A 139 18.64 -5.70 2.36
CA LEU A 139 19.47 -6.50 1.47
C LEU A 139 19.07 -7.98 1.38
N LEU A 140 18.68 -8.59 2.50
CA LEU A 140 18.38 -10.03 2.54
C LEU A 140 16.92 -10.36 2.20
N ILE A 141 16.00 -9.41 2.27
CA ILE A 141 14.57 -9.65 1.99
C ILE A 141 14.11 -8.85 0.79
N SER A 142 14.36 -7.54 0.75
CA SER A 142 13.83 -6.70 -0.33
C SER A 142 14.55 -6.93 -1.67
N LEU A 143 15.86 -7.18 -1.64
CA LEU A 143 16.66 -7.47 -2.83
C LEU A 143 16.31 -8.81 -3.50
N PRO A 144 16.25 -9.97 -2.80
CA PRO A 144 15.86 -11.22 -3.44
C PRO A 144 14.40 -11.23 -3.86
N LEU A 145 13.53 -10.48 -3.16
CA LEU A 145 12.14 -10.34 -3.56
C LEU A 145 12.00 -9.48 -4.83
N ALA A 146 12.80 -8.42 -4.98
CA ALA A 146 12.87 -7.63 -6.21
C ALA A 146 13.48 -8.43 -7.40
N LEU A 147 14.36 -9.40 -7.12
CA LEU A 147 15.02 -10.21 -8.14
C LEU A 147 14.27 -11.52 -8.48
N SER A 148 13.27 -11.90 -7.68
CA SER A 148 12.51 -13.14 -7.88
C SER A 148 11.62 -13.04 -9.13
N LYS A 149 12.13 -13.54 -10.25
CA LYS A 149 11.44 -13.57 -11.57
C LYS A 149 10.35 -14.64 -11.70
N LYS A 150 10.14 -15.48 -10.67
CA LYS A 150 9.19 -16.59 -10.75
C LYS A 150 7.78 -16.14 -10.37
N LEU A 151 6.94 -15.93 -11.39
CA LEU A 151 5.52 -15.57 -11.25
C LEU A 151 4.71 -16.60 -10.46
N GLU A 152 5.12 -17.87 -10.48
CA GLU A 152 4.44 -18.96 -9.74
C GLU A 152 4.63 -18.86 -8.22
N ALA A 153 5.79 -18.42 -7.75
CA ALA A 153 6.05 -18.22 -6.32
C ALA A 153 5.24 -17.04 -5.76
N LEU A 154 5.01 -15.99 -6.58
CA LEU A 154 4.14 -14.87 -6.23
C LEU A 154 2.69 -15.33 -6.00
N GLN A 155 2.20 -16.28 -6.81
CA GLN A 155 0.83 -16.78 -6.67
C GLN A 155 0.62 -17.56 -5.37
N SER A 156 1.55 -18.42 -4.96
CA SER A 156 1.45 -19.15 -3.69
C SER A 156 1.65 -18.24 -2.47
N LEU A 157 2.52 -17.24 -2.57
CA LEU A 157 2.73 -16.21 -1.53
C LEU A 157 1.49 -15.35 -1.29
N ASN A 158 0.71 -15.02 -2.32
CA ASN A 158 -0.50 -14.22 -2.14
C ASN A 158 -1.56 -14.94 -1.28
N ALA A 159 -1.69 -16.26 -1.44
CA ALA A 159 -2.65 -17.04 -0.65
C ALA A 159 -2.24 -17.11 0.83
N SER A 160 -0.94 -17.30 1.12
CA SER A 160 -0.43 -17.34 2.50
C SER A 160 -0.45 -15.96 3.17
N ALA A 161 -0.19 -14.89 2.41
CA ALA A 161 -0.25 -13.52 2.89
C ALA A 161 -1.66 -13.10 3.33
N ILE A 162 -2.71 -13.48 2.58
CA ILE A 162 -4.10 -13.21 2.98
C ILE A 162 -4.42 -13.85 4.34
N LEU A 163 -4.02 -15.12 4.53
CA LEU A 163 -4.25 -15.83 5.78
C LEU A 163 -3.51 -15.14 6.95
N PHE A 164 -2.28 -14.70 6.71
CA PHE A 164 -1.50 -13.93 7.68
C PHE A 164 -2.18 -12.60 8.03
N TYR A 165 -2.63 -11.82 7.05
CA TYR A 165 -3.31 -10.55 7.30
C TYR A 165 -4.64 -10.72 8.02
N PHE A 166 -5.40 -11.77 7.69
CA PHE A 166 -6.64 -12.09 8.38
C PHE A 166 -6.39 -12.45 9.85
N THR A 167 -5.38 -13.29 10.10
CA THR A 167 -4.99 -13.69 11.47
C THR A 167 -4.47 -12.50 12.27
N PHE A 168 -3.65 -11.65 11.65
CA PHE A 168 -3.13 -10.43 12.27
C PHE A 168 -4.26 -9.43 12.58
N GLY A 169 -5.21 -9.25 11.65
CA GLY A 169 -6.40 -8.44 11.86
C GLY A 169 -7.26 -8.93 13.03
N LEU A 170 -7.51 -10.24 13.11
CA LEU A 170 -8.23 -10.85 14.23
C LEU A 170 -7.47 -10.68 15.56
N TYR A 171 -6.15 -10.84 15.57
CA TYR A 171 -5.32 -10.59 16.75
C TYR A 171 -5.43 -9.13 17.22
N LEU A 172 -5.35 -8.17 16.30
CA LEU A 172 -5.53 -6.75 16.63
C LEU A 172 -6.94 -6.46 17.16
N MET A 173 -7.98 -7.05 16.56
CA MET A 173 -9.36 -6.90 17.02
C MET A 173 -9.55 -7.48 18.43
N TRP A 174 -8.97 -8.63 18.71
CA TRP A 174 -8.99 -9.26 20.03
C TRP A 174 -8.33 -8.36 21.08
N GLU A 175 -7.08 -7.95 20.83
CA GLU A 175 -6.31 -7.09 21.73
C GLU A 175 -6.98 -5.71 21.94
N ALA A 176 -7.54 -5.13 20.88
CA ALA A 176 -8.28 -3.88 20.95
C ALA A 176 -9.59 -4.03 21.73
N GLY A 177 -10.32 -5.14 21.53
CA GLY A 177 -11.58 -5.43 22.23
C GLY A 177 -11.39 -5.54 23.74
N PHE A 178 -10.36 -6.25 24.20
CA PHE A 178 -10.02 -6.33 25.63
C PHE A 178 -9.65 -4.96 26.21
N LYS A 179 -8.84 -4.16 25.50
CA LYS A 179 -8.43 -2.82 25.95
C LYS A 179 -9.55 -1.79 25.92
N LEU A 180 -10.56 -1.96 25.06
CA LEU A 180 -11.72 -1.07 25.00
C LEU A 180 -12.64 -1.27 26.21
N MET A 181 -12.70 -2.50 26.72
CA MET A 181 -13.55 -2.88 27.86
C MET A 181 -13.04 -2.33 29.20
N ASP A 182 -11.75 -1.98 29.28
CA ASP A 182 -11.14 -1.38 30.47
C ASP A 182 -11.49 0.11 30.70
N HIS A 183 -12.28 0.75 29.83
CA HIS A 183 -12.76 2.16 29.95
C HIS A 183 -11.68 3.27 30.12
N VAL A 184 -10.38 2.96 30.22
CA VAL A 184 -9.29 3.92 30.42
C VAL A 184 -8.83 4.63 29.13
N TRP A 185 -9.56 4.48 28.01
CA TRP A 185 -9.08 4.92 26.70
C TRP A 185 -9.16 6.44 26.47
N PHE A 186 -10.14 7.12 27.08
CA PHE A 186 -10.44 8.53 26.75
C PHE A 186 -9.33 9.52 27.11
N ASP A 187 -8.52 9.24 28.13
CA ASP A 187 -7.52 10.18 28.65
C ASP A 187 -6.19 10.19 27.85
N LYS A 188 -6.00 9.22 26.93
CA LYS A 188 -4.77 9.05 26.14
C LYS A 188 -4.94 9.28 24.64
N ILE A 189 -6.15 9.59 24.17
CA ILE A 189 -6.39 9.82 22.73
C ILE A 189 -5.87 11.20 22.37
N ARG A 190 -4.70 11.25 21.74
CA ARG A 190 -4.28 12.45 21.01
C ARG A 190 -5.19 12.63 19.80
N LEU A 191 -6.25 13.42 19.98
CA LEU A 191 -7.25 13.69 18.95
C LEU A 191 -6.65 14.45 17.76
N TRP A 192 -5.68 15.33 18.01
CA TRP A 192 -5.07 16.19 16.99
C TRP A 192 -3.54 16.32 17.12
N HIS A 193 -2.81 15.87 16.08
CA HIS A 193 -1.37 16.08 15.97
C HIS A 193 -0.94 16.35 14.51
N PHE A 194 -0.97 17.62 14.10
CA PHE A 194 -0.67 18.03 12.72
C PHE A 194 0.76 17.70 12.26
N SER A 195 1.74 17.68 13.16
CA SER A 195 3.14 17.33 12.80
C SER A 195 3.29 15.89 12.32
N GLY A 196 2.41 14.97 12.74
CA GLY A 196 2.39 13.58 12.26
C GLY A 196 1.70 13.42 10.91
N LEU A 197 0.77 14.33 10.57
CA LEU A 197 -0.04 14.27 9.36
C LEU A 197 0.80 14.23 8.08
N LEU A 198 1.82 15.09 7.99
CA LEU A 198 2.68 15.19 6.80
C LEU A 198 3.52 13.92 6.58
N LYS A 199 3.83 13.18 7.65
CA LYS A 199 4.54 11.89 7.57
C LYS A 199 3.59 10.77 7.17
N CYS A 200 2.35 10.80 7.66
CA CYS A 200 1.32 9.80 7.36
C CYS A 200 0.69 9.95 5.97
N PHE A 201 0.60 11.18 5.44
CA PHE A 201 -0.06 11.49 4.18
C PHE A 201 0.45 10.66 2.98
N PRO A 202 1.77 10.55 2.73
CA PRO A 202 2.26 9.70 1.65
C PRO A 202 1.92 8.22 1.87
N ILE A 203 1.97 7.72 3.12
CA ILE A 203 1.60 6.34 3.46
C ILE A 203 0.14 6.07 3.04
N PHE A 204 -0.78 6.93 3.48
CA PHE A 204 -2.19 6.82 3.08
C PHE A 204 -2.37 6.94 1.57
N SER A 205 -1.69 7.88 0.91
CA SER A 205 -1.77 8.05 -0.54
C SER A 205 -1.35 6.78 -1.29
N ILE A 206 -0.29 6.11 -0.85
CA ILE A 206 0.21 4.86 -1.45
C ILE A 206 -0.78 3.71 -1.20
N SER A 207 -1.33 3.61 0.01
CA SER A 207 -2.37 2.62 0.34
C SER A 207 -3.59 2.69 -0.57
N PHE A 208 -3.90 3.89 -1.10
CA PHE A 208 -5.01 4.07 -2.04
C PHE A 208 -4.57 4.15 -3.50
N SER A 209 -3.27 4.14 -3.84
CA SER A 209 -2.77 4.25 -5.22
C SER A 209 -2.89 2.95 -6.04
N CYS A 210 -3.89 2.11 -5.76
CA CYS A 210 -4.19 0.86 -6.44
C CYS A 210 -4.35 1.02 -7.98
N GLN A 211 -4.73 2.22 -8.41
CA GLN A 211 -4.91 2.58 -9.80
C GLN A 211 -3.65 2.38 -10.68
N THR A 212 -2.47 2.75 -10.18
CA THR A 212 -1.22 2.62 -10.93
C THR A 212 -0.85 1.16 -11.13
N LEU A 213 -1.10 0.29 -10.15
CA LEU A 213 -0.90 -1.16 -10.28
C LEU A 213 -1.83 -1.77 -11.34
N SER A 214 -3.11 -1.36 -11.36
CA SER A 214 -4.09 -1.81 -12.36
C SER A 214 -3.62 -1.58 -13.78
N THR A 215 -3.04 -0.41 -14.07
CA THR A 215 -2.60 -0.06 -15.42
C THR A 215 -1.24 -0.66 -15.80
N ILE A 216 -0.33 -0.86 -14.85
CA ILE A 216 0.96 -1.54 -15.11
C ILE A 216 0.73 -3.01 -15.49
N CYS A 217 -0.23 -3.69 -14.85
CA CYS A 217 -0.55 -5.08 -15.17
C CYS A 217 -1.32 -5.26 -16.48
N SER A 218 -1.99 -4.22 -17.02
CA SER A 218 -2.60 -4.30 -18.36
C SER A 218 -1.60 -4.12 -19.50
N LEU A 219 -0.35 -3.78 -19.18
CA LEU A 219 0.78 -3.65 -20.11
C LEU A 219 1.65 -4.92 -20.22
N TRP A 220 1.47 -5.88 -19.30
CA TRP A 220 2.19 -7.15 -19.21
C TRP A 220 1.22 -8.33 -19.37
#